data_AF-A0A7S1SYJ5-F1
#
_entry.id   AF-A0A7S1SYJ5-F1
#
_cell.length_a   1.000
_cell.length_b   1.000
_cell.length_c   1.000
_cell.angle_alpha   90.00
_cell.angle_beta   90.00
_cell.angle_gamma   90.00
#
_symmetry.space_group_name_H-M   'P 1'
#
loop_
_entity.id
_entity.type
_entity.pdbx_description
1 polymer ?
#
loop_
_entity_poly.entity_id
_entity_poly.type
_entity_poly.pdbx_seq_one_letter_code
_entity_poly.pdbx_strand_id
1 'polypeptide(L)'
;GVAIASATLEHLIASQRCLSLFVTHYPQLRQLCDKFPDRLGAYFMAYAQEGGGSSAAPGKDVAPLVPRITFMYKLAPGVAESSFGMNVAALAGLPLAVVGRASQRAADIERDVTVRQAEHRSGAAEPQLRLLAVCREVFSAVAGKKDGGRLVELQKEAKGALVRSEEQ
;
A
#
# COMPACT_ATOMS: atom_id res chain seq x y z
N GLY A 1 -0.06 7.26 9.57
CA GLY A 1 1.34 7.05 9.12
C GLY A 1 1.48 7.33 7.64
N VAL A 2 1.14 6.35 6.78
CA VAL A 2 1.29 6.42 5.32
C VAL A 2 0.74 7.72 4.71
N ALA A 3 -0.49 8.12 5.07
CA ALA A 3 -1.12 9.33 4.55
C ALA A 3 -0.31 10.60 4.84
N ILE A 4 0.17 10.75 6.08
CA ILE A 4 1.00 11.89 6.49
C ILE A 4 2.31 11.87 5.71
N ALA A 5 3.00 10.72 5.67
CA ALA A 5 4.27 10.59 4.95
C ALA A 5 4.13 10.93 3.46
N SER A 6 3.04 10.49 2.82
CA SER A 6 2.73 10.82 1.42
C SER A 6 2.53 12.32 1.22
N ALA A 7 1.68 12.95 2.05
CA ALA A 7 1.41 14.38 1.95
C ALA A 7 2.67 15.23 2.19
N THR A 8 3.50 14.84 3.16
CA THR A 8 4.78 15.50 3.44
C THR A 8 5.74 15.36 2.25
N LEU A 9 5.89 14.15 1.70
CA LEU A 9 6.76 13.92 0.54
C LEU A 9 6.29 14.71 -0.69
N GLU A 10 4.98 14.72 -0.96
CA GLU A 10 4.40 15.54 -2.05
C GLU A 10 4.67 17.03 -1.84
N HIS A 11 4.52 17.55 -0.61
CA HIS A 11 4.81 18.95 -0.30
C HIS A 11 6.29 19.30 -0.51
N LEU A 12 7.21 18.42 -0.12
CA LEU A 12 8.65 18.62 -0.32
C LEU A 12 8.99 18.70 -1.82
N ILE A 13 8.42 17.82 -2.64
CA ILE A 13 8.69 17.74 -4.09
C ILE A 13 8.04 18.89 -4.86
N ALA A 14 6.77 19.22 -4.56
CA ALA A 14 5.99 20.16 -5.35
C ALA A 14 6.22 21.61 -4.93
N SER A 15 6.26 21.87 -3.62
CA SER A 15 6.30 23.21 -3.03
C SER A 15 7.71 23.65 -2.66
N GLN A 16 8.41 22.89 -1.79
CA GLN A 16 9.70 23.32 -1.24
C GLN A 16 10.85 23.20 -2.25
N ARG A 17 10.88 22.10 -3.01
CA ARG A 17 11.90 21.82 -4.05
C ARG A 17 13.34 21.89 -3.54
N CYS A 18 13.54 21.58 -2.26
CA CYS A 18 14.86 21.46 -1.67
C CYS A 18 15.44 20.07 -1.88
N LEU A 19 16.78 19.97 -1.87
CA LEU A 19 17.46 18.68 -1.84
C LEU A 19 17.05 17.94 -0.57
N SER A 20 16.41 16.78 -0.74
CA SER A 20 15.79 16.03 0.36
C SER A 20 16.14 14.55 0.28
N LEU A 21 16.46 13.96 1.44
CA LEU A 21 16.53 12.52 1.62
C LEU A 21 15.35 12.09 2.48
N PHE A 22 14.46 11.26 1.94
CA PHE A 22 13.27 10.79 2.63
C PHE A 22 13.36 9.29 2.90
N VAL A 23 13.67 8.91 4.14
CA VAL A 23 13.78 7.51 4.56
C VAL A 23 12.43 7.02 5.05
N THR A 24 11.95 5.88 4.54
CA THR A 24 10.63 5.35 4.88
C THR A 24 10.58 3.82 4.87
N HIS A 25 9.69 3.27 5.68
CA HIS A 25 9.30 1.84 5.66
C HIS A 25 7.98 1.61 4.92
N TYR A 26 7.43 2.63 4.25
CA TYR A 26 6.18 2.53 3.50
C TYR A 26 6.44 2.32 2.01
N PRO A 27 6.43 1.08 1.50
CA PRO A 27 6.70 0.80 0.08
C PRO A 27 5.66 1.45 -0.85
N GLN A 28 4.45 1.74 -0.36
CA GLN A 28 3.37 2.38 -1.12
C GLN A 28 3.77 3.78 -1.64
N LEU A 29 4.68 4.48 -0.95
CA LEU A 29 5.14 5.80 -1.38
C LEU A 29 5.92 5.76 -2.70
N ARG A 30 6.40 4.58 -3.13
CA ARG A 30 7.05 4.41 -4.43
C ARG A 30 6.21 4.90 -5.60
N GLN A 31 4.88 4.79 -5.52
CA GLN A 31 3.97 5.24 -6.57
C GLN A 31 4.09 6.74 -6.86
N LEU A 32 4.62 7.54 -5.91
CA LEU A 32 4.91 8.96 -6.14
C LEU A 32 6.07 9.18 -7.12
N CYS A 33 6.97 8.20 -7.30
CA CYS A 33 8.03 8.29 -8.31
C CYS A 33 7.43 8.34 -9.71
N ASP A 34 6.31 7.66 -9.93
CA ASP A 34 5.63 7.66 -11.23
C ASP A 34 4.95 9.00 -11.51
N LYS A 35 4.50 9.71 -10.46
CA LYS A 35 3.95 11.08 -10.56
C LYS A 35 5.03 12.14 -10.80
N PHE A 36 6.24 11.93 -10.29
CA PHE A 36 7.33 12.90 -10.32
C PHE A 36 8.66 12.28 -10.80
N PRO A 37 8.71 11.71 -12.02
CA PRO A 37 9.86 10.92 -12.50
C PRO A 37 11.15 11.73 -12.57
N ASP A 38 11.07 13.02 -12.88
CA ASP A 38 12.24 13.90 -13.03
C ASP A 38 12.78 14.46 -11.70
N ARG A 39 12.06 14.22 -10.58
CA ARG A 39 12.35 14.88 -9.29
C ARG A 39 12.49 13.92 -8.13
N LEU A 40 11.95 12.70 -8.24
CA LEU A 40 11.96 11.71 -7.18
C LEU A 40 12.56 10.41 -7.69
N GLY A 41 13.70 10.02 -7.12
CA GLY A 41 14.27 8.70 -7.28
C GLY A 41 14.05 7.84 -6.04
N ALA A 42 13.63 6.59 -6.23
CA ALA A 42 13.58 5.61 -5.15
C ALA A 42 14.88 4.79 -5.12
N TYR A 43 15.41 4.63 -3.92
CA TYR A 43 16.63 3.88 -3.67
C TYR A 43 16.49 3.03 -2.40
N PHE A 44 17.29 1.97 -2.31
CA PHE A 44 17.38 1.11 -1.14
C PHE A 44 18.84 0.75 -0.85
N MET A 45 19.09 0.22 0.36
CA MET A 45 20.40 -0.35 0.72
C MET A 45 20.53 -1.75 0.14
N ALA A 46 21.50 -1.94 -0.74
CA ALA A 46 21.79 -3.21 -1.38
C ALA A 46 22.18 -4.28 -0.37
N TYR A 47 21.77 -5.50 -0.67
CA TYR A 47 22.03 -6.69 0.12
C TYR A 47 22.29 -7.89 -0.81
N ALA A 48 23.06 -8.84 -0.34
CA ALA A 48 23.28 -10.12 -0.99
C ALA A 48 22.61 -11.22 -0.17
N GLN A 49 21.87 -12.10 -0.82
CA GLN A 49 21.26 -13.27 -0.18
C GLN A 49 22.11 -14.51 -0.51
N GLU A 50 22.58 -15.20 0.52
CA GLU A 50 23.28 -16.48 0.38
C GLU A 50 22.29 -17.64 0.53
N GLY A 51 22.31 -18.59 -0.42
CA GLY A 51 21.55 -19.84 -0.33
C GLY A 51 20.24 -19.90 -1.12
N GLY A 52 20.13 -19.21 -2.26
CA GLY A 52 18.98 -19.30 -3.19
C GLY A 52 18.88 -20.60 -4.00
N GLY A 53 19.44 -21.70 -3.50
CA GLY A 53 19.31 -23.02 -4.08
C GLY A 53 18.95 -24.01 -2.99
N SER A 54 17.94 -24.83 -3.24
CA SER A 54 17.61 -26.03 -2.48
C SER A 54 18.80 -27.00 -2.48
N SER A 55 19.84 -26.71 -1.70
CA SER A 55 20.90 -27.64 -1.40
C SER A 55 21.27 -27.48 0.06
N ALA A 56 20.65 -28.33 0.86
CA ALA A 56 21.15 -28.67 2.17
C ALA A 56 22.64 -29.01 2.05
N ALA A 57 23.50 -28.19 2.67
CA ALA A 57 24.82 -28.64 3.03
C ALA A 57 24.64 -29.80 4.03
N PRO A 58 25.18 -31.00 3.77
CA PRO A 58 25.00 -32.13 4.66
C PRO A 58 25.83 -31.88 5.92
N GLY A 59 25.16 -31.67 7.06
CA GLY A 59 25.84 -31.61 8.36
C GLY A 59 25.40 -30.51 9.34
N LYS A 60 24.37 -29.71 9.04
CA LYS A 60 23.72 -28.88 10.07
C LYS A 60 22.23 -29.20 10.08
N ASP A 61 21.82 -29.93 11.12
CA ASP A 61 20.43 -30.12 11.50
C ASP A 61 19.74 -28.75 11.58
N VAL A 62 18.49 -28.69 11.15
CA VAL A 62 17.63 -27.52 10.86
C VAL A 62 18.04 -26.67 9.65
N ALA A 63 17.29 -26.85 8.55
CA ALA A 63 17.24 -25.90 7.44
C ALA A 63 16.98 -24.48 7.98
N PRO A 64 17.65 -23.43 7.48
CA PRO A 64 17.47 -22.09 8.01
C PRO A 64 16.03 -21.63 7.81
N LEU A 65 15.33 -21.32 8.91
CA LEU A 65 13.98 -20.71 8.84
C LEU A 65 13.99 -19.34 8.13
N VAL A 66 15.16 -18.70 8.05
CA VAL A 66 15.36 -17.37 7.47
C VAL A 66 16.61 -17.41 6.58
N PRO A 67 16.56 -16.90 5.34
CA PRO A 67 17.72 -16.88 4.46
C PRO A 67 18.85 -16.02 5.04
N ARG A 68 20.10 -16.38 4.76
CA ARG A 68 21.24 -15.58 5.20
C ARG A 68 21.40 -14.36 4.28
N ILE A 69 21.47 -13.17 4.87
CA ILE A 69 21.61 -11.91 4.13
C ILE A 69 22.85 -11.16 4.62
N THR A 70 23.59 -10.62 3.66
CA THR A 70 24.76 -9.74 3.87
C THR A 70 24.41 -8.34 3.40
N PHE A 71 24.41 -7.37 4.32
CA PHE A 71 24.17 -5.96 3.99
C PHE A 71 25.42 -5.34 3.36
N MET A 72 25.28 -4.77 2.17
CA MET A 72 26.42 -4.23 1.41
C MET A 72 26.67 -2.74 1.69
N TYR A 73 25.76 -2.07 2.40
CA TYR A 73 25.80 -0.63 2.69
C TYR A 73 25.99 0.26 1.45
N LYS A 74 25.56 -0.25 0.28
CA LYS A 74 25.63 0.46 -1.00
C LYS A 74 24.22 0.87 -1.41
N LEU A 75 24.05 2.12 -1.81
CA LEU A 75 22.77 2.60 -2.35
C LEU A 75 22.55 2.00 -3.75
N ALA A 76 21.38 1.41 -3.98
CA ALA A 76 20.94 0.88 -5.27
C ALA A 76 19.60 1.50 -5.67
N PRO A 77 19.35 1.75 -6.97
CA PRO A 77 18.07 2.26 -7.44
C PRO A 77 16.99 1.19 -7.29
N GLY A 78 15.77 1.60 -6.91
CA GLY A 78 14.64 0.68 -6.74
C GLY A 78 14.02 0.75 -5.35
N VAL A 79 13.25 -0.28 -5.01
CA VAL A 79 12.66 -0.51 -3.69
C VAL A 79 13.12 -1.88 -3.22
N ALA A 80 13.38 -2.03 -1.92
CA ALA A 80 13.67 -3.34 -1.37
C ALA A 80 12.47 -4.29 -1.56
N GLU A 81 12.73 -5.51 -2.03
CA GLU A 81 11.70 -6.52 -2.32
C GLU A 81 11.10 -7.14 -1.07
N SER A 82 11.78 -7.06 0.07
CA SER A 82 11.37 -7.70 1.32
C SER A 82 11.87 -6.96 2.54
N SER A 83 11.21 -7.22 3.68
CA SER A 83 11.66 -6.74 4.98
C SER A 83 12.73 -7.68 5.55
N PHE A 84 13.78 -7.11 6.16
CA PHE A 84 14.89 -7.89 6.74
C PHE A 84 14.80 -8.01 8.26
N GLY A 85 13.64 -7.67 8.85
CA GLY A 85 13.44 -7.68 10.30
C GLY A 85 13.72 -9.05 10.91
N MET A 86 13.33 -10.12 10.21
CA MET A 86 13.57 -11.50 10.65
C MET A 86 15.06 -11.86 10.64
N ASN A 87 15.78 -11.42 9.61
CA ASN A 87 17.22 -11.65 9.47
C ASN A 87 17.99 -10.90 10.57
N VAL A 88 17.62 -9.63 10.81
CA VAL A 88 18.22 -8.82 11.88
C VAL A 88 17.92 -9.42 13.25
N ALA A 89 16.69 -9.93 13.48
CA ALA A 89 16.33 -10.61 14.72
C ALA A 89 17.17 -11.87 14.97
N ALA A 90 17.38 -12.69 13.94
CA ALA A 90 18.23 -13.87 14.04
C ALA A 90 19.70 -13.50 14.32
N LEU A 91 20.23 -12.47 13.65
CA LEU A 91 21.58 -11.94 13.90
C LEU A 91 21.74 -11.38 15.32
N ALA A 92 20.68 -10.81 15.89
CA ALA A 92 20.65 -10.32 17.27
C ALA A 92 20.60 -11.44 18.33
N GLY A 93 20.55 -12.72 17.91
CA GLY A 93 20.55 -13.86 18.84
C GLY A 93 19.20 -14.15 19.49
N LEU A 94 18.08 -13.67 18.91
CA LEU A 94 16.75 -14.03 19.38
C LEU A 94 16.49 -15.54 19.21
N PRO A 95 15.73 -16.18 20.13
CA PRO A 95 15.42 -17.60 20.01
C PRO A 95 14.74 -17.94 18.68
N LEU A 96 15.25 -18.95 17.98
CA LEU A 96 14.75 -19.32 16.64
C LEU A 96 13.25 -19.65 16.62
N ALA A 97 12.71 -20.19 17.72
CA ALA A 97 11.27 -20.42 17.86
C ALA A 97 10.44 -19.12 17.82
N VAL A 98 10.97 -18.02 18.38
CA VAL A 98 10.31 -16.71 18.35
C VAL A 98 10.39 -16.11 16.96
N VAL A 99 11.58 -16.15 16.34
CA VAL A 99 11.80 -15.71 14.95
C VAL A 99 10.87 -16.47 14.00
N GLY A 100 10.77 -17.80 14.14
CA GLY A 100 9.88 -18.61 13.31
C GLY A 100 8.41 -18.23 13.43
N ARG A 101 7.89 -18.06 14.65
CA ARG A 101 6.50 -17.62 14.87
C ARG A 101 6.25 -16.23 14.31
N ALA A 102 7.19 -15.30 14.48
CA ALA A 102 7.06 -13.95 13.93
C ALA A 102 7.08 -13.96 12.39
N SER A 103 7.88 -14.85 11.76
CA SER A 103 7.87 -15.03 10.30
C SER A 103 6.52 -15.55 9.80
N GLN A 104 5.93 -16.52 10.47
CA GLN A 104 4.60 -17.04 10.13
C GLN A 104 3.54 -15.94 10.24
N ARG A 105 3.55 -15.21 11.36
CA ARG A 105 2.60 -14.13 11.61
C ARG A 105 2.73 -12.98 10.59
N ALA A 106 3.95 -12.64 10.18
CA ALA A 106 4.19 -11.64 9.15
C ALA A 106 3.54 -12.06 7.81
N ALA A 107 3.74 -13.32 7.40
CA ALA A 107 3.15 -13.85 6.18
C ALA A 107 1.60 -13.84 6.22
N ASP A 108 1.00 -14.13 7.37
CA ASP A 108 -0.46 -14.06 7.54
C ASP A 108 -0.98 -12.63 7.39
N ILE A 109 -0.32 -11.67 8.04
CA ILE A 109 -0.68 -10.24 7.96
C ILE A 109 -0.54 -9.72 6.52
N GLU A 110 0.53 -10.08 5.82
CA GLU A 110 0.75 -9.67 4.42
C GLU A 110 -0.35 -10.22 3.50
N ARG A 111 -0.77 -11.46 3.70
CA ARG A 111 -1.91 -12.03 2.95
C ARG A 111 -3.19 -11.27 3.23
N ASP A 112 -3.52 -11.02 4.50
CA ASP A 112 -4.74 -10.30 4.89
C ASP A 112 -4.78 -8.88 4.29
N VAL A 113 -3.64 -8.18 4.31
CA VAL A 113 -3.53 -6.84 3.72
C VAL A 113 -3.72 -6.90 2.21
N THR A 114 -3.15 -7.90 1.53
CA THR A 114 -3.26 -8.05 0.08
C THR A 114 -4.70 -8.36 -0.34
N VAL A 115 -5.38 -9.25 0.37
CA VAL A 115 -6.79 -9.59 0.12
C VAL A 115 -7.67 -8.35 0.28
N ARG A 116 -7.54 -7.64 1.40
CA ARG A 116 -8.31 -6.40 1.64
C ARG A 116 -8.04 -5.33 0.58
N GLN A 117 -6.81 -5.20 0.10
CA GLN A 117 -6.49 -4.27 -0.99
C GLN A 117 -7.12 -4.69 -2.33
N ALA A 118 -7.16 -5.99 -2.64
CA ALA A 118 -7.79 -6.51 -3.84
C ALA A 118 -9.32 -6.33 -3.81
N GLU A 119 -9.95 -6.57 -2.66
CA GLU A 119 -11.38 -6.32 -2.43
C GLU A 119 -11.71 -4.83 -2.58
N HIS A 120 -10.90 -3.94 -1.99
CA HIS A 120 -11.13 -2.50 -2.11
C HIS A 120 -10.99 -2.00 -3.56
N ARG A 121 -10.04 -2.53 -4.35
CA ARG A 121 -9.90 -2.18 -5.78
C ARG A 121 -11.06 -2.71 -6.61
N SER A 122 -11.57 -3.89 -6.28
CA SER A 122 -12.67 -4.53 -7.02
C SER A 122 -14.04 -3.93 -6.67
N GLY A 123 -14.24 -3.51 -5.41
CA GLY A 123 -15.52 -2.97 -4.92
C GLY A 123 -15.72 -1.46 -5.12
N ALA A 124 -14.67 -0.70 -5.44
CA ALA A 124 -14.76 0.75 -5.59
C ALA A 124 -15.36 1.21 -6.95
N ALA A 125 -15.37 0.36 -7.97
CA ALA A 125 -15.67 0.81 -9.35
C ALA A 125 -17.16 1.05 -9.62
N GLU A 126 -18.08 0.26 -9.03
CA GLU A 126 -19.52 0.30 -9.37
C GLU A 126 -20.36 1.23 -8.47
N PRO A 127 -20.26 1.18 -7.11
CA PRO A 127 -21.14 1.96 -6.24
C PRO A 127 -20.81 3.45 -6.24
N GLN A 128 -19.51 3.79 -6.32
CA GLN A 128 -19.03 5.17 -6.27
C GLN A 128 -19.30 5.92 -7.57
N LEU A 129 -19.27 5.23 -8.71
CA LEU A 129 -19.59 5.79 -10.02
C LEU A 129 -21.09 6.10 -10.14
N ARG A 130 -21.96 5.25 -9.59
CA ARG A 130 -23.40 5.54 -9.46
C ARG A 130 -23.65 6.75 -8.55
N LEU A 131 -23.00 6.82 -7.40
CA LEU A 131 -23.18 7.96 -6.49
C LEU A 131 -22.71 9.28 -7.12
N LEU A 132 -21.56 9.27 -7.82
CA LEU A 132 -21.05 10.44 -8.53
C LEU A 132 -21.94 10.83 -9.73
N ALA A 133 -22.51 9.85 -10.45
CA ALA A 133 -23.47 10.10 -11.52
C ALA A 133 -24.75 10.76 -10.98
N VAL A 134 -25.30 10.23 -9.87
CA VAL A 134 -26.47 10.80 -9.19
C VAL A 134 -26.18 12.22 -8.70
N CYS A 135 -25.03 12.45 -8.05
CA CYS A 135 -24.64 13.79 -7.62
C CYS A 135 -24.52 14.78 -8.79
N ARG A 136 -23.99 14.34 -9.93
CA ARG A 136 -23.85 15.17 -11.14
C ARG A 136 -25.21 15.52 -11.76
N GLU A 137 -26.15 14.58 -11.79
CA GLU A 137 -27.52 14.84 -12.29
C GLU A 137 -28.29 15.80 -11.39
N VAL A 138 -28.22 15.60 -10.07
CA VAL A 138 -28.85 16.51 -9.10
C VAL A 138 -28.26 17.92 -9.23
N PHE A 139 -26.94 18.05 -9.33
CA PHE A 139 -26.29 19.35 -9.47
C PHE A 139 -26.65 20.06 -10.78
N SER A 140 -26.74 19.31 -11.88
CA SER A 140 -27.20 19.82 -13.19
C SER A 140 -28.67 20.27 -13.15
N ALA A 141 -29.53 19.53 -12.46
CA ALA A 141 -30.94 19.88 -12.26
C ALA A 141 -31.13 21.12 -11.38
N VAL A 142 -30.25 21.33 -10.38
CA VAL A 142 -30.25 22.53 -9.53
C VAL A 142 -29.66 23.75 -10.26
N ALA A 143 -28.64 23.55 -11.10
CA ALA A 143 -27.98 24.63 -11.83
C ALA A 143 -28.76 25.11 -13.07
N GLY A 144 -29.54 24.23 -13.70
CA GLY A 144 -30.37 24.56 -14.87
C GLY A 144 -31.85 24.72 -14.50
N LYS A 145 -32.32 25.97 -14.41
CA LYS A 145 -33.75 26.37 -14.26
C LYS A 145 -34.74 25.40 -14.93
N LYS A 146 -35.20 24.37 -14.24
CA LYS A 146 -36.35 23.53 -14.64
C LYS A 146 -37.21 23.19 -13.43
N ASP A 147 -38.51 23.16 -13.68
CA ASP A 147 -39.61 23.13 -12.73
C ASP A 147 -39.36 22.26 -11.48
N GLY A 148 -39.58 22.87 -10.31
CA GLY A 148 -39.37 22.26 -8.99
C GLY A 148 -40.10 20.94 -8.75
N GLY A 149 -41.10 20.58 -9.56
CA GLY A 149 -41.78 19.28 -9.50
C GLY A 149 -40.87 18.09 -9.82
N ARG A 150 -39.94 18.25 -10.78
CA ARG A 150 -39.04 17.15 -11.20
C ARG A 150 -37.88 16.91 -10.23
N LEU A 151 -37.49 17.95 -9.48
CA LEU A 151 -36.51 17.88 -8.39
C LEU A 151 -37.00 17.04 -7.21
N VAL A 152 -38.29 17.17 -6.86
CA VAL A 152 -38.91 16.38 -5.77
C VAL A 152 -38.98 14.89 -6.12
N GLU A 153 -39.22 14.57 -7.39
CA GLU A 153 -39.30 13.19 -7.89
C GLU A 153 -37.93 12.51 -7.88
N LEU A 154 -36.88 13.19 -8.37
CA LEU A 154 -35.50 12.71 -8.33
C LEU A 154 -34.97 12.57 -6.89
N GLN A 155 -35.36 13.46 -5.98
CA GLN A 155 -35.00 13.35 -4.56
C GLN A 155 -35.67 12.13 -3.89
N LYS A 156 -36.87 11.76 -4.32
CA LYS A 156 -37.61 10.58 -3.83
C LYS A 156 -37.01 9.28 -4.38
N GLU A 157 -36.60 9.26 -5.65
CA GLU A 157 -35.87 8.14 -6.25
C GLU A 157 -34.48 7.94 -5.62
N ALA A 158 -33.72 9.01 -5.40
CA ALA A 158 -32.42 8.95 -4.74
C ALA A 158 -32.53 8.45 -3.30
N LYS A 159 -33.51 8.92 -2.52
CA LYS A 159 -33.79 8.38 -1.17
C LYS A 159 -34.21 6.91 -1.21
N GLY A 160 -35.01 6.50 -2.19
CA GLY A 160 -35.44 5.10 -2.33
C GLY A 160 -34.31 4.14 -2.73
N ALA A 161 -33.30 4.64 -3.44
CA ALA A 161 -32.10 3.87 -3.79
C ALA A 161 -31.12 3.74 -2.61
N LEU A 162 -31.03 4.76 -1.74
CA LEU A 162 -30.22 4.76 -0.52
C LEU A 162 -30.77 3.80 0.54
N VAL A 163 -32.08 3.81 0.80
CA VAL A 163 -32.70 2.92 1.81
C VAL A 163 -32.56 1.44 1.44
N ARG A 164 -32.62 1.10 0.15
CA ARG A 164 -32.43 -0.28 -0.34
C ARG A 164 -30.99 -0.78 -0.26
N SER A 165 -30.01 0.11 -0.08
CA SER A 165 -28.61 -0.29 0.12
C SER A 165 -28.24 -0.46 1.60
N GLU A 166 -29.12 -0.11 2.55
CA GLU A 166 -28.90 -0.28 3.99
C GLU A 166 -29.58 -1.56 4.55
N GLU A 167 -30.45 -2.22 3.78
CA GLU A 167 -31.12 -3.48 4.15
C GLU A 167 -30.42 -4.76 3.62
N GLN A 168 -29.26 -4.64 2.96
CA GLN A 168 -28.45 -5.77 2.47
C GLN A 168 -27.13 -5.92 3.22
#